data_AF-A0AAW4L1I8-F1
#
_entry.id   AF-A0AAW4L1I8-F1
#
_cell.length_a   1.000
_cell.length_b   1.000
_cell.length_c   1.000
_cell.angle_alpha   90.00
_cell.angle_beta   90.00
_cell.angle_gamma   90.00
#
_symmetry.space_group_name_H-M   'P 1'
#
loop_
_entity.id
_entity.type
_entity.pdbx_description
1 polymer ?
#
loop_
_entity_poly.entity_id
_entity_poly.type
_entity_poly.pdbx_seq_one_letter_code
_entity_poly.pdbx_strand_id
1 'polypeptide(L)'
;GVTLGEPINLSRRRFLASTAVGALVIGFGLPLGTSRVQAATGAAAERGTQVPAFLEIRPDGSVRLLSPFMEGGQGTHTAMAQIVGEELDADPATFI
;
A
#
# COMPACT_ATOMS: atom_id res chain seq x y z
N GLY A 1 5.58 -16.36 35.51
CA GLY A 1 4.53 -16.89 34.61
C GLY A 1 3.88 -15.71 33.93
N VAL A 2 3.95 -15.63 32.60
CA VAL A 2 3.33 -14.55 31.84
C VAL A 2 1.87 -14.92 31.62
N THR A 3 0.94 -14.12 32.16
CA THR A 3 -0.49 -14.23 31.86
C THR A 3 -0.69 -13.88 30.39
N LEU A 4 -1.03 -14.87 29.56
CA LEU A 4 -1.46 -14.62 28.18
C LEU A 4 -2.74 -13.79 28.27
N GLY A 5 -2.68 -12.55 27.80
CA GLY A 5 -3.79 -11.59 27.86
C GLY A 5 -5.03 -12.17 27.18
N GLU A 6 -6.17 -11.99 27.83
CA GLU A 6 -7.47 -12.42 27.34
C GLU A 6 -7.76 -11.81 25.96
N PRO A 7 -8.27 -12.60 24.98
CA PRO A 7 -8.50 -12.09 23.63
C PRO A 7 -9.50 -10.93 23.66
N ILE A 8 -9.07 -9.77 23.18
CA ILE A 8 -9.92 -8.58 23.08
C ILE A 8 -11.03 -8.87 22.06
N ASN A 9 -12.28 -8.93 22.53
CA ASN A 9 -13.43 -9.18 21.67
C ASN A 9 -13.82 -7.91 20.92
N LEU A 10 -13.16 -7.66 19.78
CA LEU A 10 -13.37 -6.49 18.94
C LEU A 10 -14.50 -6.75 17.94
N SER A 11 -15.63 -6.03 18.05
CA SER A 11 -16.69 -6.15 17.04
C SER A 11 -16.31 -5.37 15.78
N ARG A 12 -16.54 -5.98 14.60
CA ARG A 12 -16.29 -5.34 13.29
C ARG A 12 -16.90 -3.94 13.21
N ARG A 13 -18.13 -3.77 13.73
CA ARG A 13 -18.84 -2.49 13.77
C ARG A 13 -18.12 -1.44 14.62
N ARG A 14 -17.56 -1.81 15.77
CA ARG A 14 -16.80 -0.87 16.61
C ARG A 14 -15.46 -0.52 15.98
N PHE A 15 -14.79 -1.48 15.35
CA PHE A 15 -13.55 -1.23 14.61
C PHE A 15 -13.79 -0.25 13.46
N LEU A 16 -14.78 -0.51 12.61
CA LEU A 16 -15.15 0.37 11.49
C LEU A 16 -15.62 1.77 11.96
N ALA A 17 -16.38 1.83 13.06
CA ALA A 17 -16.77 3.11 13.65
C ALA A 17 -15.56 3.89 14.18
N SER A 18 -14.55 3.20 14.72
CA SER A 18 -13.31 3.85 15.19
C SER A 18 -12.41 4.32 14.05
N THR A 19 -12.37 3.60 12.92
CA THR A 19 -11.62 4.04 11.73
C THR A 19 -12.29 5.21 11.02
N ALA A 20 -13.60 5.41 11.15
CA ALA A 20 -14.30 6.56 10.54
C ALA A 20 -13.84 7.94 11.08
N VAL A 21 -13.13 7.97 12.21
CA VAL A 21 -12.59 9.20 12.82
C VAL A 21 -11.11 9.43 12.46
N GLY A 22 -10.46 8.51 11.73
CA GLY A 22 -9.04 8.58 11.38
C GLY A 22 -8.68 7.85 10.08
N ALA A 23 -7.39 7.59 9.85
CA ALA A 23 -6.92 6.79 8.72
C ALA A 23 -6.19 5.53 9.22
N LEU A 24 -6.43 4.40 8.55
CA LEU A 24 -5.68 3.16 8.79
C LEU A 24 -4.65 2.97 7.67
N VAL A 25 -3.36 3.09 8.02
CA VAL A 25 -2.26 2.82 7.10
C VAL A 25 -1.64 1.47 7.45
N ILE A 26 -1.70 0.51 6.54
CA ILE A 26 -1.05 -0.80 6.67
C ILE A 26 0.15 -0.84 5.74
N GLY A 27 1.35 -0.85 6.30
CA GLY A 27 2.58 -1.08 5.54
C GLY A 27 3.04 -2.53 5.69
N PHE A 28 3.33 -3.19 4.57
CA PHE A 28 3.98 -4.51 4.57
C PHE A 28 5.17 -4.49 3.61
N GLY A 29 6.24 -5.21 3.99
CA GLY A 29 7.42 -5.40 3.16
C GLY A 29 7.44 -6.82 2.61
N LEU A 30 7.46 -6.97 1.28
CA LEU A 30 7.68 -8.27 0.65
C LEU A 30 9.20 -8.51 0.55
N PRO A 31 9.72 -9.66 1.03
CA PRO A 31 11.10 -10.04 0.80
C PRO A 31 11.26 -10.46 -0.67
N LEU A 32 11.43 -9.48 -1.54
CA LEU A 32 11.76 -9.72 -2.94
C LEU A 32 13.22 -10.20 -2.99
N GLY A 33 13.41 -11.47 -3.36
CA GLY A 33 14.74 -12.04 -3.59
C GLY A 33 15.50 -11.25 -4.66
N THR A 34 16.83 -11.33 -4.63
CA THR A 34 17.66 -10.67 -5.63
C THR A 34 17.43 -11.27 -7.02
N SER A 35 17.09 -10.43 -7.99
CA SER A 35 16.97 -10.88 -9.38
C SER A 35 18.33 -11.37 -9.91
N ARG A 36 18.30 -12.35 -10.83
CA ARG A 36 19.51 -12.95 -11.43
C ARG A 36 20.40 -11.90 -12.11
N VAL A 37 19.80 -10.81 -12.62
CA VAL A 37 20.49 -9.67 -13.22
C VAL A 37 21.23 -8.84 -12.16
N GLN A 38 20.61 -8.56 -11.01
CA GLN A 38 21.26 -7.83 -9.91
C GLN A 38 22.41 -8.62 -9.28
N ALA A 39 22.32 -9.95 -9.26
CA ALA A 39 23.41 -10.81 -8.78
C ALA A 39 24.63 -10.79 -9.71
N ALA A 40 24.42 -10.60 -11.01
CA ALA A 40 25.49 -10.59 -12.02
C ALA A 40 26.26 -9.25 -12.07
N THR A 41 25.64 -8.15 -11.67
CA THR A 41 26.23 -6.80 -11.81
C THR A 41 27.18 -6.42 -10.69
N GLY A 42 27.24 -7.15 -9.56
CA GLY A 42 28.22 -6.97 -8.46
C GLY A 42 28.18 -5.61 -7.73
N ALA A 43 27.53 -4.60 -8.31
CA ALA A 43 27.25 -3.34 -7.68
C ALA A 43 26.07 -3.55 -6.73
N ALA A 44 26.32 -3.42 -5.43
CA ALA A 44 25.30 -2.93 -4.55
C ALA A 44 24.87 -1.57 -5.14
N ALA A 45 23.76 -1.55 -5.87
CA ALA A 45 23.16 -0.30 -6.26
C ALA A 45 23.01 0.48 -4.95
N GLU A 46 23.70 1.62 -4.85
CA GLU A 46 23.37 2.66 -3.88
C GLU A 46 21.85 2.73 -3.91
N ARG A 47 21.21 2.17 -2.87
CA ARG A 47 19.75 2.13 -2.81
C ARG A 47 19.38 3.58 -2.61
N GLY A 48 19.17 4.28 -3.72
CA GLY A 48 18.58 5.61 -3.73
C GLY A 48 17.38 5.58 -2.79
N THR A 49 17.12 6.72 -2.13
CA THR A 49 16.14 6.84 -1.05
C THR A 49 14.92 5.99 -1.35
N GLN A 50 14.71 4.97 -0.51
CA GLN A 50 13.61 4.02 -0.65
C GLN A 50 12.33 4.72 -0.19
N VAL A 51 11.76 5.53 -1.08
CA VAL A 51 10.48 6.17 -0.85
C VAL A 51 9.39 5.16 -1.21
N PRO A 52 8.57 4.69 -0.25
CA PRO A 52 7.48 3.79 -0.57
C PRO A 52 6.37 4.54 -1.32
N ALA A 53 5.60 3.79 -2.12
CA ALA A 53 4.33 4.30 -2.63
C ALA A 53 3.28 4.30 -1.50
N PHE A 54 2.35 5.25 -1.54
CA PHE A 54 1.28 5.40 -0.55
C PHE A 54 -0.09 5.40 -1.21
N LEU A 55 -1.06 4.81 -0.52
CA LEU A 55 -2.46 4.81 -0.89
C LEU A 55 -3.26 5.55 0.18
N GLU A 56 -4.03 6.55 -0.23
CA GLU A 56 -4.91 7.35 0.63
C GLU A 56 -6.36 7.17 0.17
N ILE A 57 -7.24 6.72 1.07
CA ILE A 57 -8.68 6.70 0.85
C ILE A 57 -9.27 7.82 1.68
N ARG A 58 -9.89 8.80 1.01
CA ARG A 58 -10.44 9.99 1.67
C ARG A 58 -11.85 9.75 2.19
N PRO A 59 -12.33 10.59 3.14
CA PRO A 59 -13.69 10.47 3.68
C PRO A 59 -14.81 10.63 2.63
N ASP A 60 -14.54 11.34 1.53
CA ASP A 60 -15.47 11.52 0.40
C ASP A 60 -15.47 10.33 -0.58
N GLY A 61 -14.68 9.29 -0.30
CA GLY A 61 -14.56 8.09 -1.12
C GLY A 61 -13.54 8.21 -2.27
N SER A 62 -12.86 9.35 -2.42
CA SER A 62 -11.80 9.47 -3.43
C SER A 62 -10.53 8.73 -3.00
N VAL A 63 -9.84 8.15 -3.99
CA VAL A 63 -8.63 7.35 -3.80
C VAL A 63 -7.44 8.04 -4.43
N ARG A 64 -6.35 8.20 -3.69
CA ARG A 64 -5.12 8.81 -4.20
C ARG A 64 -3.95 7.85 -4.06
N LEU A 65 -3.30 7.57 -5.19
CA LEU A 65 -2.13 6.70 -5.26
C LEU A 65 -0.87 7.53 -5.54
N LEU A 66 0.00 7.62 -4.55
CA LEU A 66 1.23 8.40 -4.59
C LEU A 66 2.41 7.47 -4.86
N SER A 67 2.97 7.55 -6.06
CA SER A 67 4.21 6.85 -6.43
C SER A 67 5.34 7.86 -6.60
N PRO A 68 6.50 7.67 -5.95
CA PRO A 68 7.67 8.53 -6.15
C PRO A 68 8.39 8.25 -7.48
N PHE A 69 7.98 7.19 -8.18
CA PHE A 69 8.58 6.80 -9.46
C PHE A 69 7.88 7.53 -10.60
N MET A 70 8.66 8.27 -11.37
CA MET A 70 8.17 8.93 -12.57
C MET A 70 7.83 7.89 -13.63
N GLU A 71 6.62 7.98 -14.18
CA GLU A 71 6.20 7.17 -15.31
C GLU A 71 6.53 7.89 -16.63
N GLY A 72 7.13 7.16 -17.58
CA GLY A 72 7.53 7.68 -18.89
C GLY A 72 6.57 7.34 -20.04
N GLY A 73 5.27 7.14 -19.78
CA GLY A 73 4.27 6.78 -20.81
C GLY A 73 4.10 5.28 -21.06
N GLN A 74 4.62 4.45 -20.17
CA GLN A 74 4.49 2.98 -20.20
C GLN A 74 3.20 2.47 -19.53
N GLY A 75 2.41 3.35 -18.91
CA GLY A 75 1.10 3.04 -18.34
C GLY A 75 1.13 2.45 -16.94
N THR A 76 2.25 2.53 -16.20
CA THR A 76 2.33 1.96 -14.84
C THR A 76 1.34 2.61 -13.87
N HIS A 77 1.12 3.93 -13.92
CA HIS A 77 0.12 4.56 -13.05
C HIS A 77 -1.29 4.06 -13.34
N THR A 78 -1.64 3.92 -14.62
CA THR A 78 -2.94 3.37 -15.04
C THR A 78 -3.11 1.93 -14.59
N ALA A 79 -2.12 1.07 -14.83
CA ALA A 79 -2.16 -0.33 -14.41
C ALA A 79 -2.28 -0.47 -12.88
N MET A 80 -1.53 0.35 -12.12
CA MET A 80 -1.64 0.37 -10.67
C MET A 80 -3.02 0.83 -10.19
N ALA A 81 -3.61 1.86 -10.79
CA ALA A 81 -4.96 2.30 -10.46
C ALA A 81 -6.01 1.21 -10.74
N GLN A 82 -5.87 0.46 -11.84
CA GLN A 82 -6.74 -0.67 -12.15
C GLN A 82 -6.64 -1.79 -11.10
N ILE A 83 -5.42 -2.20 -10.76
CA ILE A 83 -5.19 -3.25 -9.74
C ILE A 83 -5.76 -2.82 -8.39
N VAL A 84 -5.50 -1.58 -7.97
CA VAL A 84 -6.01 -1.06 -6.70
C VAL A 84 -7.54 -0.96 -6.73
N GLY A 85 -8.11 -0.52 -7.85
CA GLY A 85 -9.56 -0.46 -8.03
C GLY A 85 -10.22 -1.82 -7.92
N GLU A 86 -9.63 -2.85 -8.53
CA GLU A 86 -10.14 -4.23 -8.48
C GLU A 86 -10.05 -4.84 -7.07
N GLU A 87 -8.94 -4.63 -6.36
CA GLU A 87 -8.76 -5.15 -4.98
C GLU A 87 -9.62 -4.41 -3.93
N LEU A 88 -9.92 -3.13 -4.16
CA LEU A 88 -10.77 -2.33 -3.26
C LEU A 88 -12.24 -2.31 -3.66
N ASP A 89 -12.60 -2.92 -4.80
CA ASP A 89 -13.93 -2.82 -5.41
C ASP A 89 -14.37 -1.35 -5.61
N ALA A 90 -13.42 -0.52 -6.07
CA ALA A 90 -13.57 0.92 -6.25
C ALA A 90 -13.72 1.30 -7.74
N ASP A 91 -14.65 2.21 -8.03
CA ASP A 91 -14.84 2.74 -9.39
C ASP A 91 -13.58 3.51 -9.83
N PRO A 92 -13.01 3.23 -11.02
CA PRO A 92 -11.87 3.97 -11.57
C PRO A 92 -12.03 5.50 -11.56
N ALA A 93 -13.25 6.02 -11.66
CA ALA A 93 -13.54 7.44 -11.61
C ALA A 93 -13.29 8.09 -10.22
N THR A 94 -13.09 7.28 -9.18
CA THR A 94 -12.79 7.76 -7.82
C THR A 94 -11.30 8.05 -7.61
N PHE A 95 -10.43 7.66 -8.53
CA PHE A 95 -8.99 7.91 -8.46
C PHE A 95 -8.66 9.34 -8.89
N ILE A 96 -7.85 10.03 -8.07
CA ILE A 96 -7.44 11.44 -8.26
C ILE A 96 -5.92 11.63 -8.23
#